data_AF-F9GFM5-F1
#
_entry.id   AF-F9GFM5-F1
#
_cell.length_a   1.000
_cell.length_b   1.000
_cell.length_c   1.000
_cell.angle_alpha   90.00
_cell.angle_beta   90.00
_cell.angle_gamma   90.00
#
_symmetry.space_group_name_H-M   'P 1'
#
loop_
_entity.id
_entity.type
_entity.pdbx_description
1 polymer ?
#
loop_
_entity_poly.entity_id
_entity_poly.type
_entity_poly.pdbx_seq_one_letter_code
_entity_poly.pdbx_strand_id
1 'polypeptide(L)'
;MRTSWLYPIFIGTHVSAGLIKSTTRPLILADTNRDGIVNGKDIADKYTWTNECGAIFLPNIGDKRHRCTAFDLNGLSLSNQELSSCNDASGHLLLTPELAAPARTAPLQGISKEAIGSIYTLPESTLGSVRVFWKQPGFLSDAGSPWRLIDPQFIFNASSLRAGIELAIDARELVSHLSAWNGTLSLEFRVTDGNMTTYDAVAMKQAPVLFHHHLQRVQEVLSVKGNETSSPVQNKFVRGLEDALMNVVETTALHLLNGTDEIWAQDFMEPGFASMPGPEGPISLRVLVRSAQSTRVAGRQVFESFRGNRVGGHQLSLGSGFGHEEIDSGGNIEIIPPYVSKNGTSYKHGRVIMGKHFDKHPAKSMTSLIEAQIYQSPLILEAGWLVIGHVDEFVQFLPYQNDLGWTIAIADTQTPLALLKKAKDSGHGSTLVTSYPDLRQPEGFSFYDSSLENLTINALLSDDDFLQTQKYAQKYIDHNLKLLLEEVPLPHNQVLRVPALFKDVTYPWPSNLDGIPPRLHRVAPGQRQLIAFLPAAINGVVIGSDYLAAKPWGPIVDDQDIFEEAVRDVYGQAGMKVHFVDDFMSHHVNGGEVHCGTNTLRDATVEWWS
;
A
#
# COMPACT_ATOMS: atom_id res chain seq x y z
N MET A 1 -44.13 20.47 8.75
CA MET A 1 -44.40 19.50 9.81
C MET A 1 -43.07 18.87 10.22
N ARG A 2 -42.72 18.96 11.50
CA ARG A 2 -41.47 18.41 12.06
C ARG A 2 -41.56 16.90 12.15
N THR A 3 -40.63 16.16 11.55
CA THR A 3 -40.44 14.73 11.81
C THR A 3 -39.08 14.52 12.46
N SER A 4 -39.16 14.23 13.75
CA SER A 4 -38.13 13.78 14.66
C SER A 4 -37.48 12.48 14.17
N TRP A 5 -36.18 12.50 13.87
CA TRP A 5 -35.37 11.29 13.74
C TRP A 5 -34.79 10.97 15.12
N LEU A 6 -35.29 9.90 15.72
CA LEU A 6 -34.78 9.31 16.95
C LEU A 6 -33.39 8.72 16.65
N TYR A 7 -32.36 9.27 17.31
CA TYR A 7 -31.06 8.62 17.40
C TYR A 7 -31.21 7.33 18.21
N PRO A 8 -30.74 6.17 17.72
CA PRO A 8 -30.63 4.99 18.55
C PRO A 8 -29.52 5.24 19.58
N ILE A 9 -29.91 5.26 20.86
CA ILE A 9 -28.99 5.22 21.99
C ILE A 9 -28.34 3.83 21.95
N PHE A 10 -27.11 3.76 21.46
CA PHE A 10 -26.26 2.58 21.59
C PHE A 10 -25.92 2.41 23.08
N ILE A 11 -26.66 1.55 23.76
CA ILE A 11 -26.25 0.99 25.04
C ILE A 11 -25.16 -0.03 24.70
N GLY A 12 -23.89 0.39 24.80
CA GLY A 12 -22.76 -0.52 24.71
C GLY A 12 -22.87 -1.57 25.82
N THR A 13 -23.25 -2.79 25.44
CA THR A 13 -23.17 -3.93 26.33
C THR A 13 -21.69 -4.26 26.51
N HIS A 14 -21.11 -3.81 27.63
CA HIS A 14 -19.84 -4.32 28.12
C HIS A 14 -19.95 -5.84 28.28
N VAL A 15 -19.43 -6.58 27.30
CA VAL A 15 -19.13 -8.00 27.46
C VAL A 15 -18.17 -8.10 28.64
N SER A 16 -18.61 -8.77 29.70
CA SER A 16 -17.81 -9.02 30.89
C SER A 16 -16.52 -9.73 30.48
N ALA A 17 -15.42 -8.99 30.42
CA ALA A 17 -14.10 -9.57 30.32
C ALA A 17 -13.92 -10.53 31.51
N GLY A 18 -13.60 -11.79 31.24
CA GLY A 18 -13.48 -12.82 32.26
C GLY A 18 -12.62 -12.35 33.43
N LEU A 19 -13.11 -12.53 34.66
CA LEU A 19 -12.43 -12.14 35.89
C LEU A 19 -11.08 -12.87 36.00
N ILE A 20 -9.97 -12.13 36.01
CA ILE A 20 -8.65 -12.66 36.36
C ILE A 20 -8.61 -12.87 37.87
N LYS A 21 -8.29 -14.09 38.30
CA LYS A 21 -8.20 -14.43 39.73
C LYS A 21 -6.99 -13.73 40.36
N SER A 22 -7.13 -13.35 41.63
CA SER A 22 -6.01 -12.82 42.42
C SER A 22 -4.90 -13.85 42.58
N THR A 23 -3.65 -13.40 42.61
CA THR A 23 -2.45 -14.24 42.72
C THR A 23 -1.60 -13.87 43.94
N THR A 24 -0.67 -14.74 44.33
CA THR A 24 0.35 -14.45 45.37
C THR A 24 1.73 -14.15 44.76
N ARG A 25 1.84 -14.21 43.43
CA ARG A 25 3.02 -13.86 42.64
C ARG A 25 2.62 -12.91 41.51
N PRO A 26 3.52 -12.03 41.02
CA PRO A 26 3.24 -11.18 39.88
C PRO A 26 2.67 -11.99 38.71
N LEU A 27 1.62 -11.48 38.09
CA LEU A 27 1.04 -12.03 36.88
C LEU A 27 0.64 -10.86 35.98
N ILE A 28 1.21 -10.80 34.78
CA ILE A 28 0.85 -9.87 33.71
C ILE A 28 0.34 -10.63 32.49
N LEU A 29 -0.76 -10.15 31.91
CA LEU A 29 -1.46 -10.75 30.80
C LEU A 29 -1.69 -9.70 29.70
N ALA A 30 -1.60 -10.14 28.45
CA ALA A 30 -2.04 -9.43 27.26
C ALA A 30 -2.80 -10.44 26.38
N ASP A 31 -3.43 -10.01 25.30
CA ASP A 31 -4.22 -10.87 24.41
C ASP A 31 -3.30 -11.76 23.55
N THR A 32 -2.81 -12.84 24.16
CA THR A 32 -1.82 -13.75 23.59
C THR A 32 -2.43 -14.86 22.76
N ASN A 33 -3.69 -15.21 23.04
CA ASN A 33 -4.46 -16.14 22.21
C ASN A 33 -5.18 -15.44 21.04
N ARG A 34 -5.11 -14.10 20.98
CA ARG A 34 -5.59 -13.26 19.88
C ARG A 34 -7.11 -13.34 19.69
N ASP A 35 -7.85 -13.48 20.79
CA ASP A 35 -9.32 -13.47 20.80
C ASP A 35 -9.92 -12.07 21.07
N GLY A 36 -9.05 -11.05 21.20
CA GLY A 36 -9.42 -9.67 21.47
C GLY A 36 -9.72 -9.37 22.95
N ILE A 37 -9.59 -10.35 23.85
CA ILE A 37 -10.00 -10.24 25.25
C ILE A 37 -8.92 -10.78 26.19
N VAL A 38 -8.18 -9.89 26.85
CA VAL A 38 -7.18 -10.30 27.87
C VAL A 38 -7.83 -11.04 29.03
N ASN A 39 -7.59 -12.31 29.27
CA ASN A 39 -8.19 -13.05 30.39
C ASN A 39 -7.31 -14.24 30.83
N GLY A 40 -7.83 -15.12 31.70
CA GLY A 40 -7.07 -16.26 32.21
C GLY A 40 -6.62 -17.28 31.15
N LYS A 41 -7.18 -17.24 29.94
CA LYS A 41 -6.74 -18.04 28.80
C LYS A 41 -5.36 -17.61 28.27
N ASP A 42 -4.95 -16.38 28.54
CA ASP A 42 -3.65 -15.82 28.15
C ASP A 42 -2.49 -16.20 29.07
N ILE A 43 -2.69 -17.15 29.99
CA ILE A 43 -1.63 -17.61 30.87
C ILE A 43 -0.67 -18.56 30.12
N ALA A 44 -1.21 -19.37 29.21
CA ALA A 44 -0.44 -20.37 28.49
C ALA A 44 0.47 -19.71 27.45
N ASP A 45 1.73 -20.14 27.39
CA ASP A 45 2.73 -19.77 26.36
C ASP A 45 3.01 -18.27 26.15
N LYS A 46 2.53 -17.42 27.07
CA LYS A 46 2.61 -15.96 27.00
C LYS A 46 4.01 -15.37 26.98
N TYR A 47 5.04 -16.17 27.27
CA TYR A 47 6.43 -15.74 27.36
C TYR A 47 7.14 -15.68 26.01
N THR A 48 6.54 -16.23 24.96
CA THR A 48 7.14 -16.32 23.62
C THR A 48 6.18 -15.80 22.57
N TRP A 49 6.71 -15.02 21.62
CA TRP A 49 5.94 -14.63 20.44
C TRP A 49 6.21 -15.60 19.30
N THR A 50 5.15 -16.16 18.74
CA THR A 50 5.15 -17.10 17.59
C THR A 50 4.08 -16.68 16.59
N ASN A 51 3.97 -17.37 15.46
CA ASN A 51 2.87 -17.10 14.53
C ASN A 51 1.51 -17.53 15.09
N GLU A 52 1.45 -18.28 16.20
CA GLU A 52 0.23 -18.82 16.78
C GLU A 52 -0.11 -18.22 18.16
N CYS A 53 0.87 -17.63 18.85
CA CYS A 53 0.72 -17.12 20.21
C CYS A 53 1.54 -15.82 20.42
N GLY A 54 1.04 -14.95 21.30
CA GLY A 54 1.68 -13.70 21.68
C GLY A 54 0.87 -12.49 21.20
N ALA A 55 0.86 -11.44 22.03
CA ALA A 55 0.01 -10.29 21.82
C ALA A 55 0.53 -9.37 20.71
N ILE A 56 -0.37 -8.58 20.12
CA ILE A 56 -0.07 -7.67 19.01
C ILE A 56 -0.48 -6.25 19.41
N PHE A 57 0.33 -5.25 19.04
CA PHE A 57 0.02 -3.84 19.26
C PHE A 57 0.28 -3.01 18.00
N LEU A 58 -0.43 -1.89 17.84
CA LEU A 58 -0.35 -1.05 16.65
C LEU A 58 0.68 0.08 16.79
N PRO A 59 1.32 0.50 15.68
CA PRO A 59 1.89 1.84 15.59
C PRO A 59 0.74 2.86 15.57
N ASN A 60 0.57 3.67 16.61
CA ASN A 60 -0.57 4.56 16.73
C ASN A 60 -0.31 5.91 16.02
N ILE A 61 0.03 5.82 14.73
CA ILE A 61 0.51 6.93 13.90
C ILE A 61 -0.60 7.69 13.16
N GLY A 62 -1.86 7.55 13.59
CA GLY A 62 -2.99 8.33 13.06
C GLY A 62 -2.98 9.79 13.52
N ASP A 63 -4.04 10.54 13.20
CA ASP A 63 -4.29 11.87 13.75
C ASP A 63 -5.80 12.10 13.96
N LYS A 64 -6.41 11.34 14.87
CA LYS A 64 -7.87 11.33 15.13
C LYS A 64 -8.45 12.71 15.41
N ARG A 65 -7.65 13.61 15.99
CA ARG A 65 -8.10 14.96 16.38
C ARG A 65 -7.60 16.05 15.42
N HIS A 66 -6.99 15.69 14.29
CA HIS A 66 -6.43 16.63 13.31
C HIS A 66 -5.53 17.70 13.95
N ARG A 67 -4.66 17.29 14.88
CA ARG A 67 -3.76 18.21 15.59
C ARG A 67 -2.50 18.51 14.80
N CYS A 68 -2.15 17.66 13.84
CA CYS A 68 -0.94 17.79 13.07
C CYS A 68 -1.17 18.71 11.88
N THR A 69 -0.78 19.97 12.04
CA THR A 69 -0.78 20.99 10.99
C THR A 69 0.25 20.68 9.91
N ALA A 70 0.00 21.16 8.68
CA ALA A 70 0.96 21.14 7.59
C ALA A 70 1.89 22.38 7.55
N PHE A 71 1.57 23.40 8.35
CA PHE A 71 2.25 24.69 8.40
C PHE A 71 2.65 25.06 9.82
N ASP A 72 3.76 25.77 9.96
CA ASP A 72 4.19 26.36 11.24
C ASP A 72 3.33 27.56 11.65
N LEU A 73 3.65 28.18 12.79
CA LEU A 73 2.92 29.36 13.32
C LEU A 73 3.06 30.61 12.44
N ASN A 74 4.03 30.65 11.53
CA ASN A 74 4.23 31.74 10.56
C ASN A 74 3.56 31.43 9.21
N GLY A 75 2.91 30.27 9.06
CA GLY A 75 2.32 29.82 7.81
C GLY A 75 3.32 29.21 6.81
N LEU A 76 4.55 28.92 7.24
CA LEU A 76 5.54 28.24 6.41
C LEU A 76 5.26 26.74 6.39
N SER A 77 5.38 26.13 5.21
CA SER A 77 5.21 24.69 5.05
C SER A 77 6.24 23.93 5.89
N LEU A 78 5.78 22.96 6.68
CA LEU A 78 6.66 22.04 7.39
C LEU A 78 7.44 21.16 6.40
N SER A 79 8.63 20.72 6.80
CA SER A 79 9.41 19.71 6.08
C SER A 79 8.71 18.35 6.08
N ASN A 80 9.11 17.47 5.16
CA ASN A 80 8.55 16.12 5.08
C ASN A 80 8.77 15.31 6.38
N GLN A 81 9.90 15.54 7.06
CA GLN A 81 10.22 14.91 8.34
C GLN A 81 9.35 15.46 9.47
N GLU A 82 9.11 16.77 9.53
CA GLU A 82 8.22 17.40 10.51
C GLU A 82 6.77 16.98 10.32
N LEU A 83 6.31 16.84 9.07
CA LEU A 83 5.00 16.27 8.77
C LEU A 83 4.88 14.86 9.36
N SER A 84 5.86 13.99 9.10
CA SER A 84 5.82 12.60 9.56
C SER A 84 6.02 12.40 11.06
N SER A 85 6.69 13.34 11.74
CA SER A 85 6.96 13.23 13.18
C SER A 85 5.74 13.56 14.05
N CYS A 86 4.74 14.26 13.49
CA CYS A 86 3.47 14.50 14.18
C CYS A 86 2.45 13.40 13.91
N ASN A 87 1.95 12.78 14.97
CA ASN A 87 0.85 11.82 14.96
C ASN A 87 0.22 11.71 16.37
N ASP A 88 -0.78 10.85 16.55
CA ASP A 88 -1.42 10.57 17.85
C ASP A 88 -0.47 9.98 18.89
N ALA A 89 0.60 9.33 18.41
CA ALA A 89 1.65 8.78 19.24
C ALA A 89 2.87 9.68 19.47
N SER A 90 2.89 10.92 18.96
CA SER A 90 4.06 11.82 19.12
C SER A 90 4.19 12.40 20.55
N GLY A 91 3.09 12.49 21.30
CA GLY A 91 3.05 13.06 22.65
C GLY A 91 3.06 12.02 23.79
N HIS A 92 2.72 12.48 25.00
CA HIS A 92 2.57 11.65 26.23
C HIS A 92 1.11 11.35 26.59
N LEU A 93 0.15 11.77 25.76
CA LEU A 93 -1.26 11.48 25.95
C LEU A 93 -1.68 10.32 25.06
N LEU A 94 -2.46 9.39 25.62
CA LEU A 94 -3.15 8.37 24.83
C LEU A 94 -4.45 8.97 24.27
N LEU A 95 -4.42 9.36 23.00
CA LEU A 95 -5.53 10.06 22.33
C LEU A 95 -6.55 9.12 21.68
N THR A 96 -6.10 7.91 21.36
CA THR A 96 -6.81 6.84 20.64
C THR A 96 -6.66 5.53 21.42
N PRO A 97 -7.22 5.42 22.64
CA PRO A 97 -7.13 4.18 23.43
C PRO A 97 -7.71 2.96 22.72
N GLU A 98 -8.63 3.16 21.77
CA GLU A 98 -9.19 2.09 20.93
C GLU A 98 -8.21 1.49 19.90
N LEU A 99 -7.04 2.10 19.71
CA LEU A 99 -5.94 1.58 18.87
C LEU A 99 -4.78 1.01 19.69
N ALA A 100 -4.85 1.09 21.03
CA ALA A 100 -3.82 0.56 21.91
C ALA A 100 -4.16 -0.86 22.36
N ALA A 101 -3.16 -1.73 22.39
CA ALA A 101 -3.33 -3.10 22.83
C ALA A 101 -3.57 -3.15 24.35
N PRO A 102 -4.62 -3.85 24.82
CA PRO A 102 -4.86 -4.00 26.24
C PRO A 102 -3.86 -4.97 26.87
N ALA A 103 -3.41 -4.64 28.09
CA ALA A 103 -2.76 -5.59 28.99
C ALA A 103 -3.19 -5.31 30.43
N ARG A 104 -2.97 -6.26 31.34
CA ARG A 104 -3.29 -6.06 32.76
C ARG A 104 -2.55 -7.00 33.68
N THR A 105 -2.39 -6.58 34.93
CA THR A 105 -1.89 -7.44 35.99
C THR A 105 -3.03 -8.07 36.80
N ALA A 106 -2.81 -9.26 37.33
CA ALA A 106 -3.72 -9.84 38.31
C ALA A 106 -3.65 -9.09 39.64
N PRO A 107 -4.76 -8.96 40.39
CA PRO A 107 -4.73 -8.44 41.76
C PRO A 107 -3.78 -9.25 42.65
N LEU A 108 -2.80 -8.59 43.26
CA LEU A 108 -1.74 -9.26 44.02
C LEU A 108 -2.06 -9.30 45.52
N GLN A 109 -2.07 -10.50 46.11
CA GLN A 109 -2.36 -10.76 47.52
C GLN A 109 -1.10 -11.21 48.27
N GLY A 110 -1.12 -11.08 49.60
CA GLY A 110 -0.01 -11.53 50.46
C GLY A 110 1.23 -10.63 50.45
N ILE A 111 1.12 -9.41 49.92
CA ILE A 111 2.20 -8.40 49.92
C ILE A 111 2.09 -7.43 51.10
N SER A 112 3.24 -6.95 51.58
CA SER A 112 3.36 -5.93 52.62
C SER A 112 2.80 -4.56 52.17
N LYS A 113 2.76 -3.58 53.08
CA LYS A 113 2.35 -2.21 52.73
C LYS A 113 3.46 -1.46 52.00
N GLU A 114 4.69 -1.92 52.16
CA GLU A 114 5.92 -1.37 51.61
C GLU A 114 6.25 -1.94 50.22
N ALA A 115 5.50 -2.95 49.77
CA ALA A 115 5.68 -3.55 48.46
C ALA A 115 5.52 -2.51 47.33
N ILE A 116 6.44 -2.58 46.38
CA ILE A 116 6.48 -1.72 45.20
C ILE A 116 6.54 -2.54 43.92
N GLY A 117 6.04 -2.00 42.81
CA GLY A 117 6.17 -2.65 41.51
C GLY A 117 6.52 -1.68 40.39
N SER A 118 7.11 -2.22 39.34
CA SER A 118 7.47 -1.50 38.12
C SER A 118 7.06 -2.29 36.88
N ILE A 119 6.76 -1.57 35.81
CA ILE A 119 6.41 -2.12 34.50
C ILE A 119 7.26 -1.42 33.45
N TYR A 120 7.96 -2.19 32.63
CA TYR A 120 8.80 -1.67 31.54
C TYR A 120 8.89 -2.67 30.39
N THR A 121 9.32 -2.19 29.23
CA THR A 121 9.51 -3.01 28.03
C THR A 121 10.97 -3.40 27.86
N LEU A 122 11.22 -4.61 27.37
CA LEU A 122 12.54 -5.11 27.01
C LEU A 122 12.58 -5.53 25.53
N PRO A 123 13.72 -5.35 24.83
CA PRO A 123 14.97 -4.72 25.30
C PRO A 123 14.84 -3.20 25.53
N GLU A 124 15.80 -2.57 26.21
CA GLU A 124 15.78 -1.12 26.51
C GLU A 124 15.63 -0.22 25.28
N SER A 125 16.03 -0.69 24.09
CA SER A 125 15.82 0.04 22.83
C SER A 125 14.34 0.32 22.53
N THR A 126 13.41 -0.41 23.15
CA THR A 126 11.96 -0.21 23.01
C THR A 126 11.42 0.99 23.78
N LEU A 127 12.15 1.52 24.79
CA LEU A 127 11.65 2.56 25.70
C LEU A 127 11.32 3.89 25.00
N GLY A 128 11.93 4.16 23.85
CA GLY A 128 11.62 5.33 23.02
C GLY A 128 10.45 5.12 22.07
N SER A 129 10.35 3.92 21.49
CA SER A 129 9.41 3.61 20.40
C SER A 129 8.08 3.05 20.90
N VAL A 130 8.02 2.47 22.09
CA VAL A 130 6.82 1.86 22.67
C VAL A 130 6.36 2.67 23.88
N ARG A 131 5.05 2.89 24.00
CA ARG A 131 4.44 3.59 25.12
C ARG A 131 3.54 2.65 25.88
N VAL A 132 3.67 2.67 27.20
CA VAL A 132 2.80 1.91 28.11
C VAL A 132 2.03 2.92 28.97
N PHE A 133 0.72 2.79 29.00
CA PHE A 133 -0.15 3.67 29.77
C PHE A 133 -0.85 2.89 30.88
N TRP A 134 -1.03 3.52 32.04
CA TRP A 134 -1.82 3.02 33.15
C TRP A 134 -3.16 3.75 33.23
N LYS A 135 -4.26 3.01 33.36
CA LYS A 135 -5.57 3.57 33.64
C LYS A 135 -5.73 3.88 35.12
N GLN A 136 -5.78 5.16 35.47
CA GLN A 136 -5.83 5.60 36.85
C GLN A 136 -7.21 5.30 37.49
N PRO A 137 -7.26 4.63 38.65
CA PRO A 137 -8.50 4.39 39.38
C PRO A 137 -9.18 5.70 39.82
N GLY A 138 -10.51 5.74 39.79
CA GLY A 138 -11.28 6.87 40.33
C GLY A 138 -11.28 8.14 39.48
N PHE A 139 -10.85 8.06 38.22
CA PHE A 139 -10.90 9.18 37.30
C PHE A 139 -12.36 9.54 36.95
N LEU A 140 -12.79 10.76 37.27
CA LEU A 140 -14.08 11.32 36.86
C LEU A 140 -13.96 11.86 35.43
N SER A 141 -14.94 11.57 34.58
CA SER A 141 -14.93 11.84 33.12
C SER A 141 -14.57 13.27 32.71
N ASP A 142 -14.75 14.23 33.61
CA ASP A 142 -14.70 15.66 33.30
C ASP A 142 -13.27 16.24 33.43
N ALA A 143 -12.28 15.42 33.81
CA ALA A 143 -10.92 15.86 34.18
C ALA A 143 -9.79 15.54 33.17
N GLY A 144 -10.09 15.00 31.98
CA GLY A 144 -9.07 14.68 30.96
C GLY A 144 -9.01 13.19 30.58
N SER A 145 -7.83 12.69 30.18
CA SER A 145 -7.65 11.26 29.85
C SER A 145 -7.39 10.44 31.13
N PRO A 146 -8.07 9.30 31.34
CA PRO A 146 -7.80 8.42 32.49
C PRO A 146 -6.46 7.68 32.36
N TRP A 147 -5.77 7.83 31.23
CA TRP A 147 -4.54 7.14 30.90
C TRP A 147 -3.32 8.00 31.19
N ARG A 148 -2.45 7.49 32.07
CA ARG A 148 -1.17 8.10 32.41
C ARG A 148 -0.04 7.31 31.76
N LEU A 149 0.86 7.98 31.05
CA LEU A 149 2.09 7.37 30.55
C LEU A 149 2.92 6.84 31.72
N ILE A 150 3.36 5.60 31.61
CA ILE A 150 4.31 4.96 32.53
C ILE A 150 5.70 5.24 32.00
N ASP A 151 6.46 6.06 32.72
CA ASP A 151 7.90 6.18 32.50
C ASP A 151 8.65 5.03 33.21
N PRO A 152 9.89 4.67 32.80
CA PRO A 152 10.63 3.56 33.39
C PRO A 152 10.93 3.71 34.90
N GLN A 153 10.84 4.92 35.45
CA GLN A 153 11.07 5.21 36.86
C GLN A 153 9.76 5.18 37.67
N PHE A 154 8.61 4.97 37.02
CA PHE A 154 7.33 4.96 37.67
C PHE A 154 7.18 3.74 38.60
N ILE A 155 6.78 4.00 39.85
CA ILE A 155 6.63 2.99 40.88
C ILE A 155 5.15 2.88 41.30
N PHE A 156 4.61 1.67 41.18
CA PHE A 156 3.31 1.30 41.72
C PHE A 156 3.42 0.95 43.19
N ASN A 157 2.55 1.51 44.02
CA ASN A 157 2.48 1.17 45.45
C ASN A 157 1.64 -0.10 45.69
N ALA A 158 1.73 -0.64 46.91
CA ALA A 158 0.99 -1.83 47.31
C ALA A 158 -0.54 -1.74 47.10
N SER A 159 -1.16 -0.56 47.13
CA SER A 159 -2.59 -0.41 46.86
C SER A 159 -2.92 -0.67 45.40
N SER A 160 -2.13 -0.13 44.46
CA SER A 160 -2.27 -0.42 43.03
C SER A 160 -1.99 -1.89 42.73
N LEU A 161 -0.95 -2.48 43.35
CA LEU A 161 -0.64 -3.91 43.18
C LEU A 161 -1.79 -4.81 43.66
N ARG A 162 -2.41 -4.51 44.81
CA ARG A 162 -3.57 -5.26 45.32
C ARG A 162 -4.82 -5.13 44.46
N ALA A 163 -5.01 -4.01 43.78
CA ALA A 163 -6.14 -3.78 42.89
C ALA A 163 -5.96 -4.46 41.53
N GLY A 164 -4.71 -4.66 41.09
CA GLY A 164 -4.40 -4.96 39.69
C GLY A 164 -4.27 -3.67 38.88
N ILE A 165 -3.54 -3.74 37.77
CA ILE A 165 -3.17 -2.60 36.95
C ILE A 165 -3.73 -2.83 35.54
N GLU A 166 -4.57 -1.92 35.05
CA GLU A 166 -5.04 -1.90 33.66
C GLU A 166 -4.08 -1.06 32.79
N LEU A 167 -3.67 -1.63 31.65
CA LEU A 167 -2.66 -1.07 30.76
C LEU A 167 -3.17 -0.93 29.32
N ALA A 168 -2.59 0.03 28.60
CA ALA A 168 -2.74 0.19 27.15
C ALA A 168 -1.35 0.40 26.53
N ILE A 169 -1.06 -0.29 25.42
CA ILE A 169 0.25 -0.30 24.77
C ILE A 169 0.11 0.10 23.31
N ASP A 170 0.95 1.03 22.85
CA ASP A 170 1.09 1.35 21.44
C ASP A 170 2.52 1.74 21.06
N ALA A 171 2.78 1.89 19.75
CA ALA A 171 4.06 2.33 19.23
C ALA A 171 3.99 3.75 18.63
N ARG A 172 5.11 4.48 18.71
CA ARG A 172 5.28 5.83 18.14
C ARG A 172 5.54 5.83 16.65
N GLU A 173 6.10 4.76 16.14
CA GLU A 173 6.68 4.69 14.80
C GLU A 173 6.56 3.28 14.22
N LEU A 174 6.81 3.17 12.92
CA LEU A 174 6.87 1.88 12.23
C LEU A 174 8.20 1.19 12.52
N VAL A 175 8.22 -0.14 12.39
CA VAL A 175 9.48 -0.90 12.34
C VAL A 175 10.10 -0.68 10.96
N SER A 176 10.96 0.32 10.78
CA SER A 176 11.51 0.68 9.46
C SER A 176 12.83 -0.01 9.10
N HIS A 177 13.61 -0.46 10.10
CA HIS A 177 14.88 -1.14 9.91
C HIS A 177 15.13 -2.17 11.02
N LEU A 178 15.45 -3.41 10.66
CA LEU A 178 15.71 -4.50 11.61
C LEU A 178 16.90 -4.25 12.54
N SER A 179 17.84 -3.39 12.14
CA SER A 179 18.97 -2.99 12.99
C SER A 179 18.57 -2.11 14.17
N ALA A 180 17.43 -1.40 14.08
CA ALA A 180 16.90 -0.60 15.18
C ALA A 180 16.15 -1.49 16.18
N TRP A 181 15.17 -2.25 15.68
CA TRP A 181 14.49 -3.34 16.38
C TRP A 181 13.62 -4.13 15.38
N ASN A 182 13.16 -5.31 15.78
CA ASN A 182 12.37 -6.22 14.92
C ASN A 182 10.85 -6.20 15.24
N GLY A 183 10.40 -5.20 15.99
CA GLY A 183 9.02 -5.08 16.44
C GLY A 183 8.64 -5.97 17.63
N THR A 184 9.53 -6.83 18.15
CA THR A 184 9.21 -7.69 19.29
C THR A 184 9.65 -7.08 20.62
N LEU A 185 8.87 -7.31 21.67
CA LEU A 185 9.21 -6.89 23.03
C LEU A 185 8.69 -7.88 24.07
N SER A 186 9.27 -7.81 25.27
CA SER A 186 8.73 -8.40 26.50
C SER A 186 8.24 -7.27 27.41
N LEU A 187 6.97 -7.32 27.83
CA LEU A 187 6.41 -6.42 28.82
C LEU A 187 6.56 -7.08 30.20
N GLU A 188 7.49 -6.57 31.01
CA GLU A 188 7.79 -7.14 32.32
C GLU A 188 7.06 -6.40 33.44
N PHE A 189 6.51 -7.16 34.38
CA PHE A 189 5.95 -6.67 35.64
C PHE A 189 6.77 -7.21 36.81
N ARG A 190 7.51 -6.34 37.48
CA ARG A 190 8.39 -6.66 38.60
C ARG A 190 7.78 -6.14 39.90
N VAL A 191 7.87 -6.92 40.97
CA VAL A 191 7.43 -6.55 42.32
C VAL A 191 8.55 -6.83 43.32
N THR A 192 8.87 -5.83 44.14
CA THR A 192 9.82 -5.92 45.24
C THR A 192 9.07 -5.72 46.56
N ASP A 193 9.23 -6.68 47.47
CA ASP A 193 8.69 -6.64 48.83
C ASP A 193 9.79 -7.05 49.82
N GLY A 194 10.28 -6.08 50.60
CA GLY A 194 11.50 -6.23 51.40
C GLY A 194 12.72 -6.55 50.52
N ASN A 195 13.39 -7.67 50.81
CA ASN A 195 14.57 -8.11 50.06
C ASN A 195 14.25 -9.05 48.89
N MET A 196 12.97 -9.32 48.64
CA MET A 196 12.53 -10.25 47.60
C MET A 196 12.02 -9.48 46.39
N THR A 197 12.58 -9.76 45.23
CA THR A 197 12.08 -9.28 43.94
C THR A 197 11.62 -10.47 43.11
N THR A 198 10.39 -10.41 42.62
CA THR A 198 9.81 -11.39 41.68
C THR A 198 9.26 -10.66 40.47
N TYR A 199 9.12 -11.36 39.35
CA TYR A 199 8.60 -10.77 38.13
C TYR A 199 7.82 -11.80 37.32
N ASP A 200 7.06 -11.27 36.37
CA ASP A 200 6.39 -12.02 35.33
C ASP A 200 6.38 -11.17 34.06
N ALA A 201 6.20 -11.79 32.89
CA ALA A 201 6.36 -11.13 31.60
C ALA A 201 5.37 -11.63 30.55
N VAL A 202 5.09 -10.80 29.54
CA VAL A 202 4.30 -11.20 28.37
C VAL A 202 4.98 -10.71 27.09
N ALA A 203 5.08 -11.60 26.09
CA ALA A 203 5.67 -11.31 24.79
C ALA A 203 4.65 -10.60 23.89
N MET A 204 5.11 -9.55 23.21
CA MET A 204 4.30 -8.77 22.28
C MET A 204 5.07 -8.49 20.99
N LYS A 205 4.34 -8.29 19.88
CA LYS A 205 4.90 -7.84 18.60
C LYS A 205 4.11 -6.67 18.04
N GLN A 206 4.80 -5.66 17.56
CA GLN A 206 4.19 -4.60 16.78
C GLN A 206 3.66 -5.18 15.47
N ALA A 207 2.43 -4.82 15.12
CA ALA A 207 1.85 -5.17 13.83
C ALA A 207 2.74 -4.66 12.67
N PRO A 208 3.05 -5.51 11.68
CA PRO A 208 3.72 -5.07 10.46
C PRO A 208 2.81 -4.11 9.68
N VAL A 209 3.42 -3.32 8.80
CA VAL A 209 2.68 -2.60 7.75
C VAL A 209 2.72 -3.42 6.48
N LEU A 210 1.58 -3.91 6.01
CA LEU A 210 1.49 -4.72 4.80
C LEU A 210 0.84 -3.91 3.67
N PHE A 211 1.38 -4.02 2.47
CA PHE A 211 0.81 -3.41 1.26
C PHE A 211 -0.25 -4.31 0.64
N HIS A 212 -1.19 -3.68 -0.06
CA HIS A 212 -2.38 -4.38 -0.54
C HIS A 212 -2.16 -5.09 -1.88
N HIS A 213 -2.73 -6.28 -2.04
CA HIS A 213 -2.81 -6.95 -3.35
C HIS A 213 -4.17 -6.70 -4.02
N HIS A 214 -4.21 -6.85 -5.34
CA HIS A 214 -5.37 -6.52 -6.19
C HIS A 214 -6.67 -7.28 -5.89
N LEU A 215 -6.60 -8.42 -5.20
CA LEU A 215 -7.78 -9.22 -4.85
C LEU A 215 -8.46 -8.77 -3.56
N GLN A 216 -7.82 -7.86 -2.80
CA GLN A 216 -8.47 -7.31 -1.61
C GLN A 216 -9.53 -6.31 -2.03
N ARG A 217 -10.67 -6.33 -1.32
CA ARG A 217 -11.82 -5.48 -1.60
C ARG A 217 -11.43 -4.00 -1.62
N VAL A 218 -11.82 -3.30 -2.69
CA VAL A 218 -11.64 -1.85 -2.83
C VAL A 218 -12.71 -1.14 -2.00
N GLN A 219 -12.31 -0.12 -1.25
CA GLN A 219 -13.21 0.78 -0.51
C GLN A 219 -13.32 2.14 -1.20
N GLU A 220 -12.19 2.64 -1.71
CA GLU A 220 -12.12 3.92 -2.41
C GLU A 220 -11.13 3.80 -3.58
N VAL A 221 -11.47 4.41 -4.71
CA VAL A 221 -10.55 4.73 -5.80
C VAL A 221 -10.11 6.17 -5.64
N LEU A 222 -8.83 6.44 -5.84
CA LEU A 222 -8.23 7.75 -5.72
C LEU A 222 -7.86 8.26 -7.11
N SER A 223 -8.03 9.55 -7.36
CA SER A 223 -7.53 10.23 -8.56
C SER A 223 -7.24 11.68 -8.23
N VAL A 224 -6.42 12.36 -9.04
CA VAL A 224 -6.21 13.80 -8.90
C VAL A 224 -7.36 14.57 -9.54
N LYS A 225 -7.81 15.63 -8.87
CA LYS A 225 -8.92 16.45 -9.31
C LYS A 225 -8.54 17.22 -10.59
N GLY A 226 -9.29 17.02 -11.65
CA GLY A 226 -9.21 17.87 -12.84
C GLY A 226 -9.98 19.20 -12.68
N ASN A 227 -9.59 20.21 -13.44
CA ASN A 227 -10.22 21.51 -13.51
C ASN A 227 -10.59 21.83 -14.96
N GLU A 228 -11.84 22.22 -15.23
CA GLU A 228 -12.32 22.51 -16.59
C GLU A 228 -11.52 23.61 -17.31
N THR A 229 -10.93 24.54 -16.56
CA THR A 229 -10.18 25.68 -17.10
C THR A 229 -8.68 25.40 -17.13
N SER A 230 -8.10 24.85 -16.06
CA SER A 230 -6.63 24.68 -15.95
C SER A 230 -6.12 23.28 -16.30
N SER A 231 -6.97 22.25 -16.27
CA SER A 231 -6.60 20.87 -16.62
C SER A 231 -7.78 20.10 -17.25
N PRO A 232 -8.33 20.58 -18.39
CA PRO A 232 -9.55 20.02 -19.00
C PRO A 232 -9.41 18.54 -19.39
N VAL A 233 -8.22 18.10 -19.80
CA VAL A 233 -7.95 16.68 -20.13
C VAL A 233 -8.07 15.79 -18.88
N GLN A 234 -7.58 16.25 -17.74
CA GLN A 234 -7.72 15.53 -16.46
C GLN A 234 -9.18 15.50 -16.01
N ASN A 235 -9.93 16.59 -16.22
CA ASN A 235 -11.35 16.63 -15.89
C ASN A 235 -12.15 15.63 -16.75
N LYS A 236 -11.84 15.51 -18.05
CA LYS A 236 -12.44 14.51 -18.94
C LYS A 236 -12.14 13.09 -18.46
N PHE A 237 -10.89 12.80 -18.09
CA PHE A 237 -10.51 11.50 -17.51
C PHE A 237 -11.30 11.19 -16.25
N VAL A 238 -11.38 12.13 -15.30
CA VAL A 238 -12.13 11.95 -14.04
C VAL A 238 -13.60 11.65 -14.31
N ARG A 239 -14.26 12.31 -15.28
CA ARG A 239 -15.64 11.99 -15.65
C ARG A 239 -15.77 10.59 -16.23
N GLY A 240 -14.85 10.18 -17.10
CA GLY A 240 -14.81 8.82 -17.65
C GLY A 240 -14.60 7.77 -16.55
N LEU A 241 -13.78 8.08 -15.55
CA LEU A 241 -13.57 7.24 -14.38
C LEU A 241 -14.84 7.15 -13.52
N GLU A 242 -15.51 8.27 -13.25
CA GLU A 242 -16.82 8.30 -12.56
C GLU A 242 -17.86 7.44 -13.28
N ASP A 243 -17.98 7.60 -14.60
CA ASP A 243 -18.91 6.82 -15.42
C ASP A 243 -18.59 5.31 -15.36
N ALA A 244 -17.31 4.93 -15.42
CA ALA A 244 -16.91 3.53 -15.31
C ALA A 244 -17.22 2.96 -13.91
N LEU A 245 -16.96 3.73 -12.84
CA LEU A 245 -17.26 3.36 -11.46
C LEU A 245 -18.77 3.26 -11.15
N MET A 246 -19.63 3.96 -11.87
CA MET A 246 -21.08 3.76 -11.75
C MET A 246 -21.54 2.39 -12.27
N ASN A 247 -20.70 1.70 -13.06
CA ASN A 247 -21.05 0.46 -13.75
C ASN A 247 -20.34 -0.79 -13.20
N VAL A 248 -19.48 -0.64 -12.19
CA VAL A 248 -18.87 -1.78 -11.48
C VAL A 248 -19.88 -2.44 -10.54
N VAL A 249 -19.70 -3.73 -10.28
CA VAL A 249 -20.58 -4.52 -9.40
C VAL A 249 -20.42 -4.10 -7.94
N GLU A 250 -19.18 -3.89 -7.50
CA GLU A 250 -18.87 -3.45 -6.15
C GLU A 250 -18.85 -1.92 -6.09
N THR A 251 -19.90 -1.33 -5.52
CA THR A 251 -19.94 0.13 -5.32
C THR A 251 -18.74 0.58 -4.50
N THR A 252 -17.93 1.45 -5.10
CA THR A 252 -16.76 2.09 -4.48
C THR A 252 -16.89 3.60 -4.61
N ALA A 253 -16.32 4.35 -3.65
CA ALA A 253 -16.26 5.79 -3.76
C ALA A 253 -15.08 6.23 -4.63
N LEU A 254 -15.19 7.40 -5.27
CA LEU A 254 -14.08 8.10 -5.89
C LEU A 254 -13.68 9.28 -4.99
N HIS A 255 -12.43 9.30 -4.55
CA HIS A 255 -11.84 10.40 -3.80
C HIS A 255 -10.90 11.21 -4.70
N LEU A 256 -11.20 12.50 -4.85
CA LEU A 256 -10.42 13.40 -5.70
C LEU A 256 -9.46 14.28 -4.89
N LEU A 257 -8.16 14.11 -5.13
CA LEU A 257 -7.10 14.91 -4.52
C LEU A 257 -7.08 16.32 -5.11
N ASN A 258 -7.22 17.34 -4.26
CA ASN A 258 -7.31 18.74 -4.68
C ASN A 258 -6.09 19.59 -4.29
N GLY A 259 -5.10 19.02 -3.60
CA GLY A 259 -3.88 19.70 -3.14
C GLY A 259 -2.65 19.47 -4.01
N THR A 260 -2.81 18.90 -5.20
CA THR A 260 -1.72 18.61 -6.15
C THR A 260 -2.22 18.72 -7.59
N ASP A 261 -1.35 19.20 -8.49
CA ASP A 261 -1.56 19.19 -9.94
C ASP A 261 -0.88 17.97 -10.61
N GLU A 262 -0.14 17.17 -9.83
CA GLU A 262 0.52 15.97 -10.33
C GLU A 262 -0.50 14.83 -10.48
N ILE A 263 -0.80 14.46 -11.73
CA ILE A 263 -1.87 13.52 -12.09
C ILE A 263 -1.60 12.05 -11.70
N TRP A 264 -0.37 11.73 -11.30
CA TRP A 264 0.10 10.36 -11.03
C TRP A 264 -0.27 9.90 -9.61
N ALA A 265 -1.57 9.68 -9.36
CA ALA A 265 -2.08 9.28 -8.04
C ALA A 265 -1.46 7.97 -7.51
N GLN A 266 -1.01 7.08 -8.40
CA GLN A 266 -0.35 5.84 -8.04
C GLN A 266 1.04 6.07 -7.45
N ASP A 267 1.76 7.07 -7.95
CA ASP A 267 3.20 7.03 -7.86
C ASP A 267 3.80 7.66 -6.61
N PHE A 268 3.07 8.56 -5.95
CA PHE A 268 3.64 9.31 -4.82
C PHE A 268 3.37 8.67 -3.46
N MET A 269 2.60 7.58 -3.41
CA MET A 269 2.32 6.82 -2.19
C MET A 269 1.88 5.38 -2.48
N GLU A 270 2.13 4.49 -1.53
CA GLU A 270 1.67 3.12 -1.51
C GLU A 270 0.76 2.88 -0.28
N PRO A 271 -0.53 2.56 -0.47
CA PRO A 271 -1.43 2.23 0.63
C PRO A 271 -1.14 0.88 1.26
N GLY A 272 -1.00 0.86 2.59
CA GLY A 272 -0.92 -0.35 3.39
C GLY A 272 -1.77 -0.28 4.66
N PHE A 273 -1.61 -1.29 5.51
CA PHE A 273 -2.35 -1.40 6.75
C PHE A 273 -1.52 -2.08 7.85
N ALA A 274 -1.88 -1.79 9.10
CA ALA A 274 -1.48 -2.56 10.27
C ALA A 274 -2.74 -2.92 11.06
N SER A 275 -2.81 -4.13 11.60
CA SER A 275 -3.97 -4.61 12.37
C SER A 275 -3.54 -5.41 13.60
N MET A 276 -4.42 -5.45 14.59
CA MET A 276 -4.30 -6.28 15.79
C MET A 276 -5.65 -6.94 16.12
N PRO A 277 -5.69 -8.02 16.90
CA PRO A 277 -6.94 -8.66 17.29
C PRO A 277 -7.85 -7.72 18.08
N GLY A 278 -9.16 -7.92 17.93
CA GLY A 278 -10.19 -7.20 18.67
C GLY A 278 -11.40 -8.10 18.91
N PRO A 279 -12.24 -7.77 19.90
CA PRO A 279 -13.33 -8.65 20.35
C PRO A 279 -14.43 -8.85 19.31
N GLU A 280 -14.51 -7.97 18.31
CA GLU A 280 -15.50 -8.01 17.21
C GLU A 280 -14.82 -8.19 15.85
N GLY A 281 -13.53 -8.54 15.83
CA GLY A 281 -12.69 -8.62 14.63
C GLY A 281 -11.50 -7.66 14.69
N PRO A 282 -10.70 -7.59 13.60
CA PRO A 282 -9.45 -6.84 13.57
C PRO A 282 -9.61 -5.35 13.83
N ILE A 283 -8.83 -4.82 14.78
CA ILE A 283 -8.64 -3.39 14.98
C ILE A 283 -7.52 -2.94 14.04
N SER A 284 -7.86 -2.07 13.09
CA SER A 284 -6.95 -1.73 11.99
C SER A 284 -6.66 -0.24 11.89
N LEU A 285 -5.46 0.06 11.37
CA LEU A 285 -4.96 1.37 11.00
C LEU A 285 -4.52 1.31 9.53
N ARG A 286 -5.06 2.18 8.69
CA ARG A 286 -4.53 2.40 7.34
C ARG A 286 -3.23 3.19 7.45
N VAL A 287 -2.20 2.76 6.73
CA VAL A 287 -0.88 3.40 6.71
C VAL A 287 -0.55 3.73 5.27
N LEU A 288 -0.53 5.01 4.93
CA LEU A 288 -0.11 5.48 3.62
C LEU A 288 1.39 5.78 3.67
N VAL A 289 2.18 5.04 2.88
CA VAL A 289 3.63 5.20 2.83
C VAL A 289 3.95 6.06 1.61
N ARG A 290 4.65 7.18 1.80
CA ARG A 290 5.12 7.98 0.65
C ARG A 290 6.12 7.18 -0.18
N SER A 291 6.15 7.44 -1.49
CA SER A 291 7.22 6.94 -2.34
C SER A 291 8.59 7.45 -1.85
N ALA A 292 9.68 6.78 -2.23
CA ALA A 292 11.00 7.13 -1.73
C ALA A 292 11.52 8.47 -2.25
N GLN A 293 10.90 8.99 -3.32
CA GLN A 293 11.20 10.23 -4.04
C GLN A 293 11.10 11.46 -3.13
N SER A 294 12.20 11.80 -2.46
CA SER A 294 12.22 12.77 -1.36
C SER A 294 11.78 14.18 -1.76
N THR A 295 11.91 14.55 -3.03
CA THR A 295 11.54 15.88 -3.56
C THR A 295 10.18 15.91 -4.26
N ARG A 296 9.46 14.77 -4.36
CA ARG A 296 8.15 14.70 -5.01
C ARG A 296 7.06 15.27 -4.10
N VAL A 297 6.66 16.51 -4.36
CA VAL A 297 5.78 17.31 -3.49
C VAL A 297 4.41 16.64 -3.31
N ALA A 298 3.86 16.00 -4.34
CA ALA A 298 2.54 15.36 -4.27
C ALA A 298 2.43 14.27 -3.19
N GLY A 299 3.54 13.62 -2.82
CA GLY A 299 3.53 12.64 -1.73
C GLY A 299 3.11 13.22 -0.38
N ARG A 300 3.17 14.55 -0.20
CA ARG A 300 2.68 15.23 1.01
C ARG A 300 1.17 15.10 1.22
N GLN A 301 0.40 14.75 0.17
CA GLN A 301 -1.03 14.46 0.26
C GLN A 301 -1.35 13.36 1.28
N VAL A 302 -0.41 12.44 1.54
CA VAL A 302 -0.49 11.47 2.65
C VAL A 302 -0.76 12.15 4.00
N PHE A 303 -0.12 13.29 4.26
CA PHE A 303 -0.24 14.04 5.52
C PHE A 303 -1.28 15.16 5.46
N GLU A 304 -1.39 15.82 4.30
CA GLU A 304 -2.20 17.02 4.12
C GLU A 304 -3.67 16.70 3.84
N SER A 305 -3.95 15.56 3.19
CA SER A 305 -5.28 15.20 2.71
C SER A 305 -5.85 13.96 3.41
N PHE A 306 -5.02 12.95 3.70
CA PHE A 306 -5.50 11.67 4.22
C PHE A 306 -5.34 11.46 5.71
N ARG A 307 -4.23 11.91 6.31
CA ARG A 307 -3.94 11.62 7.72
C ARG A 307 -5.09 12.08 8.63
N GLY A 308 -5.56 11.18 9.48
CA GLY A 308 -6.74 11.42 10.30
C GLY A 308 -7.08 10.25 11.22
N ASN A 309 -8.35 10.14 11.57
CA ASN A 309 -8.84 9.03 12.39
C ASN A 309 -8.63 7.69 11.68
N ARG A 310 -7.84 6.79 12.29
CA ARG A 310 -7.46 5.48 11.73
C ARG A 310 -6.71 5.53 10.39
N VAL A 311 -6.09 6.67 10.05
CA VAL A 311 -5.22 6.81 8.87
C VAL A 311 -3.92 7.51 9.27
N GLY A 312 -2.82 6.78 9.19
CA GLY A 312 -1.46 7.28 9.42
C GLY A 312 -0.70 7.50 8.13
N GLY A 313 0.26 8.44 8.18
CA GLY A 313 1.19 8.69 7.08
C GLY A 313 2.61 8.36 7.48
N HIS A 314 3.42 7.87 6.54
CA HIS A 314 4.83 7.56 6.77
C HIS A 314 5.75 8.18 5.72
N GLN A 315 6.77 8.90 6.21
CA GLN A 315 7.91 9.35 5.41
C GLN A 315 9.09 8.41 5.61
N LEU A 316 9.62 7.88 4.52
CA LEU A 316 10.85 7.09 4.52
C LEU A 316 12.06 7.91 5.01
N SER A 317 13.00 7.21 5.66
CA SER A 317 14.24 7.80 6.18
C SER A 317 15.10 8.44 5.08
N LEU A 318 15.81 9.51 5.45
CA LEU A 318 16.77 10.19 4.57
C LEU A 318 17.93 9.25 4.21
N GLY A 319 18.33 9.21 2.93
CA GLY A 319 19.57 8.56 2.50
C GLY A 319 19.52 7.86 1.13
N SER A 320 18.38 7.33 0.71
CA SER A 320 18.15 6.75 -0.63
C SER A 320 16.77 7.11 -1.16
N GLY A 321 16.62 7.16 -2.49
CA GLY A 321 15.45 7.76 -3.13
C GLY A 321 15.51 9.30 -3.18
N PHE A 322 16.72 9.86 -3.11
CA PHE A 322 16.89 11.31 -3.17
C PHE A 322 16.51 11.84 -4.56
N GLY A 323 15.60 12.80 -4.59
CA GLY A 323 15.12 13.41 -5.84
C GLY A 323 13.74 12.89 -6.26
N HIS A 324 13.53 12.81 -7.58
CA HIS A 324 12.27 12.42 -8.23
C HIS A 324 12.54 11.36 -9.31
N GLU A 325 13.34 10.34 -8.99
CA GLU A 325 13.71 9.28 -9.93
C GLU A 325 12.54 8.30 -10.11
N GLU A 326 12.23 7.88 -11.35
CA GLU A 326 11.04 7.07 -11.63
C GLU A 326 11.08 5.66 -11.00
N ILE A 327 12.26 5.06 -10.86
CA ILE A 327 12.43 3.74 -10.23
C ILE A 327 11.83 3.66 -8.82
N ASP A 328 11.65 4.80 -8.17
CA ASP A 328 11.20 4.92 -6.78
C ASP A 328 9.71 5.31 -6.63
N SER A 329 8.98 5.41 -7.75
CA SER A 329 7.53 5.66 -7.81
C SER A 329 6.72 4.45 -7.34
N GLY A 330 5.50 4.70 -6.84
CA GLY A 330 4.53 3.70 -6.38
C GLY A 330 4.07 2.72 -7.48
N GLY A 331 3.96 3.13 -8.75
CA GLY A 331 3.69 2.18 -9.86
C GLY A 331 4.74 1.07 -9.99
N ASN A 332 5.93 1.28 -9.40
CA ASN A 332 6.98 0.28 -9.32
C ASN A 332 6.94 -0.59 -8.04
N ILE A 333 5.82 -0.60 -7.32
CA ILE A 333 5.56 -1.41 -6.12
C ILE A 333 4.22 -2.11 -6.30
N GLU A 334 4.25 -3.40 -6.58
CA GLU A 334 3.05 -4.21 -6.78
C GLU A 334 3.09 -5.45 -5.90
N ILE A 335 1.96 -6.14 -5.68
CA ILE A 335 1.90 -7.27 -4.75
C ILE A 335 1.31 -8.50 -5.42
N ILE A 336 2.12 -9.55 -5.53
CA ILE A 336 1.67 -10.91 -5.86
C ILE A 336 0.68 -11.35 -4.78
N PRO A 337 -0.56 -11.77 -5.09
CA PRO A 337 -1.52 -12.25 -4.10
C PRO A 337 -1.01 -13.51 -3.35
N PRO A 338 -1.65 -13.92 -2.24
CA PRO A 338 -1.16 -15.02 -1.41
C PRO A 338 -0.88 -16.33 -2.17
N TYR A 339 0.25 -16.98 -1.85
CA TYR A 339 0.66 -18.25 -2.45
C TYR A 339 1.74 -18.95 -1.60
N VAL A 340 1.99 -20.23 -1.93
CA VAL A 340 3.19 -20.94 -1.50
C VAL A 340 4.12 -21.02 -2.71
N SER A 341 5.36 -20.55 -2.58
CA SER A 341 6.31 -20.55 -3.69
C SER A 341 6.77 -21.96 -4.04
N LYS A 342 7.40 -22.11 -5.21
CA LYS A 342 7.97 -23.39 -5.66
C LYS A 342 9.05 -23.95 -4.72
N ASN A 343 9.69 -23.11 -3.91
CA ASN A 343 10.66 -23.54 -2.91
C ASN A 343 10.04 -23.87 -1.53
N GLY A 344 8.72 -23.76 -1.38
CA GLY A 344 7.98 -24.07 -0.17
C GLY A 344 7.81 -22.90 0.80
N THR A 345 8.26 -21.69 0.45
CA THR A 345 8.05 -20.50 1.28
C THR A 345 6.59 -20.05 1.18
N SER A 346 5.93 -19.89 2.33
CA SER A 346 4.55 -19.43 2.40
C SER A 346 4.48 -17.90 2.46
N TYR A 347 3.90 -17.27 1.44
CA TYR A 347 3.60 -15.84 1.40
C TYR A 347 2.09 -15.62 1.65
N LYS A 348 1.66 -15.78 2.90
CA LYS A 348 0.24 -15.68 3.30
C LYS A 348 -0.39 -14.30 3.02
N HIS A 349 0.43 -13.25 2.99
CA HIS A 349 0.01 -11.86 2.75
C HIS A 349 0.47 -11.34 1.40
N GLY A 350 0.78 -12.26 0.48
CA GLY A 350 1.39 -11.92 -0.78
C GLY A 350 2.86 -11.55 -0.67
N ARG A 351 3.43 -11.13 -1.80
CA ARG A 351 4.84 -10.76 -1.92
C ARG A 351 4.98 -9.52 -2.79
N VAL A 352 5.70 -8.50 -2.30
CA VAL A 352 5.99 -7.31 -3.10
C VAL A 352 6.85 -7.70 -4.31
N ILE A 353 6.56 -7.10 -5.46
CA ILE A 353 7.44 -7.03 -6.62
C ILE A 353 7.86 -5.58 -6.85
N MET A 354 9.10 -5.37 -7.28
CA MET A 354 9.60 -4.06 -7.70
C MET A 354 10.50 -4.21 -8.92
N GLY A 355 10.52 -3.21 -9.79
CA GLY A 355 11.36 -3.18 -10.98
C GLY A 355 12.72 -2.54 -10.71
N LYS A 356 13.81 -3.20 -11.09
CA LYS A 356 15.12 -2.55 -11.23
C LYS A 356 15.25 -1.93 -12.62
N HIS A 357 16.11 -0.93 -12.75
CA HIS A 357 16.48 -0.33 -14.04
C HIS A 357 17.88 -0.81 -14.43
N PHE A 358 17.96 -1.96 -15.11
CA PHE A 358 19.22 -2.66 -15.42
C PHE A 358 20.07 -2.93 -14.16
N ASP A 359 21.12 -2.15 -13.93
CA ASP A 359 22.04 -2.28 -12.80
C ASP A 359 21.59 -1.47 -11.57
N LYS A 360 20.63 -0.55 -11.75
CA LYS A 360 20.12 0.30 -10.67
C LYS A 360 18.94 -0.36 -9.99
N HIS A 361 18.99 -0.46 -8.65
CA HIS A 361 17.91 -1.01 -7.83
C HIS A 361 17.05 0.09 -7.20
N PRO A 362 15.79 -0.23 -6.82
CA PRO A 362 14.95 0.68 -6.03
C PRO A 362 15.62 1.14 -4.73
N ALA A 363 15.16 2.28 -4.22
CA ALA A 363 15.72 2.92 -3.03
C ALA A 363 15.73 1.97 -1.82
N LYS A 364 16.91 1.86 -1.22
CA LYS A 364 17.14 1.03 -0.03
C LYS A 364 16.21 1.38 1.14
N SER A 365 15.77 2.62 1.26
CA SER A 365 14.84 3.11 2.28
C SER A 365 13.49 2.40 2.17
N MET A 366 12.95 2.24 0.96
CA MET A 366 11.72 1.50 0.72
C MET A 366 11.94 -0.01 0.90
N THR A 367 12.98 -0.58 0.29
CA THR A 367 13.21 -2.04 0.41
C THR A 367 13.49 -2.45 1.85
N SER A 368 14.23 -1.65 2.62
CA SER A 368 14.49 -1.93 4.03
C SER A 368 13.23 -1.84 4.89
N LEU A 369 12.33 -0.90 4.60
CA LEU A 369 11.03 -0.84 5.27
C LEU A 369 10.27 -2.15 5.02
N ILE A 370 10.13 -2.57 3.75
CA ILE A 370 9.42 -3.81 3.39
C ILE A 370 10.06 -5.04 4.04
N GLU A 371 11.39 -5.16 3.97
CA GLU A 371 12.14 -6.26 4.58
C GLU A 371 11.98 -6.29 6.10
N ALA A 372 11.91 -5.13 6.76
CA ALA A 372 11.68 -5.03 8.20
C ALA A 372 10.28 -5.52 8.62
N GLN A 373 9.33 -5.58 7.69
CA GLN A 373 8.01 -6.16 7.93
C GLN A 373 8.02 -7.68 7.86
N ILE A 374 9.08 -8.32 7.33
CA ILE A 374 9.31 -9.78 7.24
C ILE A 374 8.27 -10.63 6.47
N TYR A 375 7.11 -10.09 6.09
CA TYR A 375 6.01 -10.87 5.47
C TYR A 375 5.92 -10.75 3.95
N GLN A 376 6.43 -9.65 3.35
CA GLN A 376 6.26 -9.36 1.92
C GLN A 376 7.59 -9.06 1.22
N SER A 377 8.69 -9.73 1.61
CA SER A 377 10.04 -9.47 1.08
C SER A 377 10.07 -9.37 -0.46
N PRO A 378 10.67 -8.31 -1.05
CA PRO A 378 10.52 -8.04 -2.47
C PRO A 378 11.07 -9.15 -3.40
N LEU A 379 10.42 -9.36 -4.53
CA LEU A 379 10.97 -10.01 -5.72
C LEU A 379 11.29 -8.95 -6.77
N ILE A 380 12.55 -8.88 -7.20
CA ILE A 380 13.00 -7.84 -8.13
C ILE A 380 12.87 -8.31 -9.58
N LEU A 381 12.10 -7.56 -10.37
CA LEU A 381 11.91 -7.71 -11.81
C LEU A 381 12.78 -6.72 -12.59
N GLU A 382 12.94 -6.92 -13.89
CA GLU A 382 13.62 -5.97 -14.79
C GLU A 382 12.61 -5.06 -15.48
N ALA A 383 12.61 -3.77 -15.12
CA ALA A 383 11.72 -2.77 -15.68
C ALA A 383 12.47 -1.67 -16.46
N GLY A 384 13.82 -1.66 -16.47
CA GLY A 384 14.63 -0.61 -17.12
C GLY A 384 14.50 -0.54 -18.64
N TRP A 385 13.89 -1.53 -19.26
CA TRP A 385 13.56 -1.53 -20.70
C TRP A 385 12.40 -0.59 -21.03
N LEU A 386 11.65 -0.10 -20.03
CA LEU A 386 10.65 0.95 -20.13
C LEU A 386 11.25 2.30 -19.68
N VAL A 387 10.78 3.41 -20.25
CA VAL A 387 11.29 4.75 -19.95
C VAL A 387 10.87 5.22 -18.57
N ILE A 388 9.62 4.94 -18.17
CA ILE A 388 9.11 5.16 -16.82
C ILE A 388 9.67 4.05 -15.92
N GLY A 389 9.53 2.80 -16.34
CA GLY A 389 10.29 1.70 -15.77
C GLY A 389 9.63 1.12 -14.53
N HIS A 390 8.32 0.97 -14.57
CA HIS A 390 7.50 0.43 -13.50
C HIS A 390 7.00 -0.98 -13.84
N VAL A 391 6.60 -1.74 -12.82
CA VAL A 391 6.10 -3.11 -13.01
C VAL A 391 4.63 -3.14 -13.44
N ASP A 392 3.83 -2.15 -13.01
CA ASP A 392 2.42 -2.02 -13.41
C ASP A 392 2.21 -1.79 -14.92
N GLU A 393 3.25 -1.31 -15.62
CA GLU A 393 3.26 -1.14 -17.08
C GLU A 393 3.23 -2.47 -17.85
N PHE A 394 3.55 -3.60 -17.22
CA PHE A 394 3.64 -4.88 -17.93
C PHE A 394 3.13 -6.11 -17.17
N VAL A 395 2.88 -6.05 -15.86
CA VAL A 395 2.36 -7.18 -15.09
C VAL A 395 1.27 -6.78 -14.11
N GLN A 396 0.27 -7.64 -13.98
CA GLN A 396 -0.84 -7.50 -13.03
C GLN A 396 -1.29 -8.88 -12.54
N PHE A 397 -2.00 -8.92 -11.41
CA PHE A 397 -2.58 -10.14 -10.84
C PHE A 397 -4.10 -10.07 -10.79
N LEU A 398 -4.77 -11.09 -11.32
CA LEU A 398 -6.22 -11.12 -11.51
C LEU A 398 -6.86 -12.30 -10.77
N PRO A 399 -8.11 -12.20 -10.29
CA PRO A 399 -8.85 -13.36 -9.80
C PRO A 399 -8.97 -14.40 -10.92
N TYR A 400 -8.83 -15.68 -10.57
CA TYR A 400 -8.87 -16.75 -11.57
C TYR A 400 -9.30 -18.08 -10.96
N GLN A 401 -10.03 -18.89 -11.71
CA GLN A 401 -10.49 -20.20 -11.24
C GLN A 401 -9.40 -21.25 -11.41
N ASN A 402 -8.48 -21.32 -10.45
CA ASN A 402 -7.44 -22.35 -10.32
C ASN A 402 -7.10 -22.58 -8.84
N ASP A 403 -6.10 -23.43 -8.56
CA ASP A 403 -5.67 -23.75 -7.19
C ASP A 403 -5.09 -22.55 -6.42
N LEU A 404 -4.65 -21.50 -7.12
CA LEU A 404 -4.17 -20.26 -6.51
C LEU A 404 -5.30 -19.28 -6.20
N GLY A 405 -6.46 -19.40 -6.87
CA GLY A 405 -7.53 -18.41 -6.85
C GLY A 405 -7.22 -17.13 -7.66
N TRP A 406 -6.06 -17.11 -8.33
CA TRP A 406 -5.58 -15.96 -9.11
C TRP A 406 -4.59 -16.39 -10.21
N THR A 407 -4.37 -15.49 -11.16
CA THR A 407 -3.39 -15.68 -12.23
C THR A 407 -2.57 -14.42 -12.50
N ILE A 408 -1.47 -14.60 -13.24
CA ILE A 408 -0.65 -13.52 -13.78
C ILE A 408 -1.27 -13.08 -15.10
N ALA A 409 -1.59 -11.79 -15.21
CA ALA A 409 -1.76 -11.11 -16.48
C ALA A 409 -0.44 -10.39 -16.81
N ILE A 410 0.02 -10.51 -18.04
CA ILE A 410 1.27 -9.88 -18.48
C ILE A 410 1.11 -9.34 -19.89
N ALA A 411 1.74 -8.20 -20.18
CA ALA A 411 1.77 -7.62 -21.51
C ALA A 411 2.26 -8.65 -22.55
N ASP A 412 1.78 -8.52 -23.79
CA ASP A 412 2.15 -9.38 -24.90
C ASP A 412 2.10 -8.61 -26.22
N THR A 413 3.23 -8.61 -26.93
CA THR A 413 3.36 -7.91 -28.23
C THR A 413 2.94 -8.78 -29.41
N GLN A 414 2.89 -10.10 -29.21
CA GLN A 414 2.64 -11.04 -30.29
C GLN A 414 1.17 -11.02 -30.72
N THR A 415 0.25 -10.97 -29.76
CA THR A 415 -1.20 -10.92 -29.97
C THR A 415 -1.63 -9.72 -30.82
N PRO A 416 -1.31 -8.45 -30.46
CA PRO A 416 -1.71 -7.31 -31.28
C PRO A 416 -1.03 -7.30 -32.66
N LEU A 417 0.23 -7.76 -32.77
CA LEU A 417 0.87 -7.92 -34.08
C LEU A 417 0.17 -8.96 -34.97
N ALA A 418 -0.32 -10.05 -34.39
CA ALA A 418 -1.07 -11.07 -35.12
C ALA A 418 -2.43 -10.53 -35.60
N LEU A 419 -3.12 -9.75 -34.75
CA LEU A 419 -4.38 -9.08 -35.11
C LEU A 419 -4.19 -8.10 -36.27
N LEU A 420 -3.14 -7.27 -36.22
CA LEU A 420 -2.80 -6.35 -37.32
C LEU A 420 -2.51 -7.09 -38.62
N LYS A 421 -1.76 -8.20 -38.58
CA LYS A 421 -1.48 -9.02 -39.76
C LYS A 421 -2.75 -9.64 -40.33
N LYS A 422 -3.61 -10.21 -39.47
CA LYS A 422 -4.90 -10.76 -39.87
C LYS A 422 -5.78 -9.69 -40.54
N ALA A 423 -5.84 -8.49 -39.98
CA ALA A 423 -6.58 -7.37 -40.56
C ALA A 423 -6.03 -6.99 -41.96
N LYS A 424 -4.70 -6.89 -42.09
CA LYS A 424 -4.04 -6.66 -43.39
C LYS A 424 -4.39 -7.74 -44.41
N ASP A 425 -4.25 -9.01 -44.03
CA ASP A 425 -4.50 -10.16 -44.92
C ASP A 425 -5.98 -10.25 -45.34
N SER A 426 -6.88 -9.70 -44.52
CA SER A 426 -8.32 -9.59 -44.81
C SER A 426 -8.70 -8.34 -45.62
N GLY A 427 -7.72 -7.54 -46.07
CA GLY A 427 -7.95 -6.37 -46.94
C GLY A 427 -7.99 -5.03 -46.23
N HIS A 428 -7.80 -4.99 -44.90
CA HIS A 428 -7.86 -3.76 -44.09
C HIS A 428 -6.50 -3.10 -43.89
N GLY A 429 -5.51 -3.39 -44.75
CA GLY A 429 -4.17 -2.83 -44.61
C GLY A 429 -4.10 -1.29 -44.70
N SER A 430 -5.07 -0.64 -45.33
CA SER A 430 -5.16 0.83 -45.41
C SER A 430 -5.89 1.47 -44.22
N THR A 431 -6.43 0.68 -43.29
CA THR A 431 -7.06 1.18 -42.06
C THR A 431 -6.01 1.87 -41.18
N LEU A 432 -6.40 2.95 -40.51
CA LEU A 432 -5.55 3.64 -39.54
C LEU A 432 -5.29 2.75 -38.31
N VAL A 433 -4.09 2.83 -37.75
CA VAL A 433 -3.70 2.01 -36.59
C VAL A 433 -4.38 2.44 -35.30
N THR A 434 -4.87 3.68 -35.25
CA THR A 434 -5.63 4.20 -34.13
C THR A 434 -6.97 4.77 -34.58
N SER A 435 -7.97 4.59 -33.72
CA SER A 435 -9.31 5.17 -33.85
C SER A 435 -9.49 6.45 -33.04
N TYR A 436 -8.45 6.93 -32.34
CA TYR A 436 -8.55 8.11 -31.48
C TYR A 436 -8.96 9.35 -32.29
N PRO A 437 -10.03 10.06 -31.90
CA PRO A 437 -10.50 11.22 -32.63
C PRO A 437 -9.58 12.42 -32.39
N ASP A 438 -9.18 13.10 -33.47
CA ASP A 438 -8.55 14.43 -33.43
C ASP A 438 -7.17 14.46 -32.72
N LEU A 439 -6.16 13.87 -33.38
CA LEU A 439 -4.74 13.93 -32.99
C LEU A 439 -4.14 15.32 -33.30
N ARG A 440 -4.63 16.38 -32.66
CA ARG A 440 -3.95 17.68 -32.69
C ARG A 440 -2.77 17.65 -31.76
N GLN A 441 -1.61 18.12 -32.23
CA GLN A 441 -0.43 18.29 -31.37
C GLN A 441 -0.78 19.13 -30.15
N PRO A 442 -0.77 18.55 -28.94
CA PRO A 442 -1.05 19.30 -27.75
C PRO A 442 0.26 19.89 -27.20
N GLU A 443 0.24 21.14 -26.73
CA GLU A 443 1.41 21.75 -26.09
C GLU A 443 1.69 21.06 -24.74
N GLY A 444 2.96 20.79 -24.43
CA GLY A 444 3.41 20.36 -23.10
C GLY A 444 3.40 18.84 -22.82
N PHE A 445 3.18 18.00 -23.82
CA PHE A 445 3.15 16.53 -23.66
C PHE A 445 4.48 15.87 -24.02
N SER A 446 4.92 14.90 -23.20
CA SER A 446 6.29 14.36 -23.28
C SER A 446 6.46 13.24 -24.32
N PHE A 447 5.41 12.46 -24.58
CA PHE A 447 5.48 11.25 -25.42
C PHE A 447 4.39 11.21 -26.51
N TYR A 448 3.80 12.36 -26.82
CA TYR A 448 2.87 12.49 -27.94
C TYR A 448 3.54 12.10 -29.26
N ASP A 449 2.84 11.34 -30.11
CA ASP A 449 3.35 10.89 -31.40
C ASP A 449 2.43 11.33 -32.53
N SER A 450 2.84 12.39 -33.24
CA SER A 450 2.11 12.93 -34.39
C SER A 450 2.04 11.98 -35.57
N SER A 451 2.91 10.96 -35.65
CA SER A 451 2.89 10.02 -36.77
C SER A 451 1.60 9.19 -36.81
N LEU A 452 0.94 9.01 -35.65
CA LEU A 452 -0.31 8.25 -35.52
C LEU A 452 -1.46 8.81 -36.39
N GLU A 453 -1.45 10.11 -36.73
CA GLU A 453 -2.54 10.78 -37.45
C GLU A 453 -2.87 10.13 -38.81
N ASN A 454 -1.86 9.64 -39.51
CA ASN A 454 -2.01 9.08 -40.86
C ASN A 454 -1.41 7.66 -41.00
N LEU A 455 -1.08 7.03 -39.87
CA LEU A 455 -0.38 5.76 -39.87
C LEU A 455 -1.36 4.61 -40.14
N THR A 456 -1.16 3.91 -41.25
CA THR A 456 -1.98 2.74 -41.63
C THR A 456 -1.37 1.43 -41.13
N ILE A 457 -2.19 0.38 -41.03
CA ILE A 457 -1.72 -0.98 -40.68
C ILE A 457 -0.59 -1.43 -41.62
N ASN A 458 -0.70 -1.17 -42.92
CA ASN A 458 0.31 -1.51 -43.92
C ASN A 458 1.63 -0.79 -43.65
N ALA A 459 1.57 0.52 -43.38
CA ALA A 459 2.76 1.32 -43.10
C ALA A 459 3.45 0.84 -41.81
N LEU A 460 2.69 0.64 -40.73
CA LEU A 460 3.22 0.15 -39.45
C LEU A 460 3.86 -1.25 -39.57
N LEU A 461 3.18 -2.19 -40.25
CA LEU A 461 3.70 -3.55 -40.45
C LEU A 461 4.88 -3.63 -41.44
N SER A 462 5.18 -2.54 -42.15
CA SER A 462 6.35 -2.44 -43.04
C SER A 462 7.53 -1.72 -42.37
N ASP A 463 7.36 -1.21 -41.14
CA ASP A 463 8.42 -0.58 -40.37
C ASP A 463 9.24 -1.64 -39.63
N ASP A 464 10.44 -1.91 -40.14
CA ASP A 464 11.36 -2.88 -39.55
C ASP A 464 11.79 -2.49 -38.13
N ASP A 465 11.97 -1.20 -37.81
CA ASP A 465 12.40 -0.79 -36.46
C ASP A 465 11.25 -0.94 -35.45
N PHE A 466 10.00 -0.66 -35.85
CA PHE A 466 8.83 -0.96 -35.03
C PHE A 466 8.73 -2.47 -34.71
N LEU A 467 8.95 -3.34 -35.70
CA LEU A 467 8.94 -4.79 -35.51
C LEU A 467 10.10 -5.28 -34.64
N GLN A 468 11.29 -4.66 -34.74
CA GLN A 468 12.40 -4.95 -33.82
C GLN A 468 12.11 -4.45 -32.40
N THR A 469 11.44 -3.32 -32.26
CA THR A 469 11.00 -2.78 -30.96
C THR A 469 10.06 -3.76 -30.25
N GLN A 470 9.09 -4.36 -30.96
CA GLN A 470 8.21 -5.37 -30.36
C GLN A 470 8.98 -6.60 -29.89
N LYS A 471 9.95 -7.08 -30.68
CA LYS A 471 10.82 -8.20 -30.28
C LYS A 471 11.67 -7.87 -29.06
N TYR A 472 12.16 -6.63 -28.97
CA TYR A 472 12.91 -6.15 -27.81
C TYR A 472 12.02 -6.14 -26.56
N ALA A 473 10.82 -5.55 -26.62
CA ALA A 473 9.86 -5.57 -25.52
C ALA A 473 9.52 -7.01 -25.08
N GLN A 474 9.16 -7.87 -26.04
CA GLN A 474 8.78 -9.26 -25.75
C GLN A 474 9.88 -10.04 -25.02
N LYS A 475 11.15 -9.79 -25.36
CA LYS A 475 12.29 -10.41 -24.68
C LYS A 475 12.28 -10.10 -23.16
N TYR A 476 12.01 -8.86 -22.77
CA TYR A 476 11.97 -8.48 -21.35
C TYR A 476 10.69 -8.94 -20.66
N ILE A 477 9.55 -8.87 -21.35
CA ILE A 477 8.29 -9.45 -20.88
C ILE A 477 8.46 -10.94 -20.56
N ASP A 478 9.03 -11.73 -21.48
CA ASP A 478 9.24 -13.17 -21.28
C ASP A 478 10.32 -13.45 -20.23
N HIS A 479 11.34 -12.59 -20.10
CA HIS A 479 12.32 -12.68 -19.03
C HIS A 479 11.66 -12.52 -17.65
N ASN A 480 10.84 -11.49 -17.47
CA ASN A 480 10.13 -11.26 -16.21
C ASN A 480 9.08 -12.34 -15.92
N LEU A 481 8.34 -12.79 -16.93
CA LEU A 481 7.42 -13.92 -16.76
C LEU A 481 8.16 -15.17 -16.28
N LYS A 482 9.35 -15.44 -16.83
CA LYS A 482 10.17 -16.56 -16.38
C LYS A 482 10.54 -16.42 -14.90
N LEU A 483 10.97 -15.24 -14.44
CA LEU A 483 11.28 -15.00 -13.03
C LEU A 483 10.05 -15.25 -12.13
N LEU A 484 8.88 -14.75 -12.54
CA LEU A 484 7.63 -14.95 -11.80
C LEU A 484 7.23 -16.43 -11.75
N LEU A 485 7.37 -17.16 -12.86
CA LEU A 485 7.05 -18.58 -12.93
C LEU A 485 8.12 -19.48 -12.29
N GLU A 486 9.34 -19.00 -12.07
CA GLU A 486 10.34 -19.70 -11.23
C GLU A 486 9.95 -19.61 -9.74
N GLU A 487 9.24 -18.57 -9.35
CA GLU A 487 8.78 -18.33 -7.98
C GLU A 487 7.39 -18.94 -7.70
N VAL A 488 6.40 -18.64 -8.53
CA VAL A 488 4.99 -18.97 -8.34
C VAL A 488 4.68 -20.34 -8.98
N PRO A 489 3.99 -21.27 -8.30
CA PRO A 489 3.61 -22.56 -8.86
C PRO A 489 2.42 -22.47 -9.83
N LEU A 490 2.45 -21.51 -10.76
CA LEU A 490 1.43 -21.30 -11.77
C LEU A 490 1.81 -22.04 -13.09
N PRO A 491 0.91 -22.84 -13.68
CA PRO A 491 1.13 -23.40 -15.02
C PRO A 491 1.17 -22.32 -16.11
N HIS A 492 2.06 -22.46 -17.09
CA HIS A 492 2.21 -21.50 -18.19
C HIS A 492 0.91 -21.24 -18.96
N ASN A 493 0.05 -22.25 -19.12
CA ASN A 493 -1.22 -22.15 -19.85
C ASN A 493 -2.33 -21.44 -19.06
N GLN A 494 -2.08 -21.06 -17.81
CA GLN A 494 -3.01 -20.27 -17.00
C GLN A 494 -2.64 -18.78 -16.97
N VAL A 495 -1.47 -18.39 -17.50
CA VAL A 495 -1.07 -16.99 -17.64
C VAL A 495 -1.89 -16.32 -18.73
N LEU A 496 -2.39 -15.12 -18.45
CA LEU A 496 -3.16 -14.31 -19.39
C LEU A 496 -2.24 -13.31 -20.10
N ARG A 497 -2.27 -13.30 -21.43
CA ARG A 497 -1.44 -12.46 -22.29
C ARG A 497 -2.25 -11.26 -22.77
N VAL A 498 -1.97 -10.08 -22.23
CA VAL A 498 -2.72 -8.84 -22.51
C VAL A 498 -2.07 -8.10 -23.67
N PRO A 499 -2.81 -7.77 -24.75
CA PRO A 499 -2.23 -7.14 -25.93
C PRO A 499 -1.65 -5.75 -25.60
N ALA A 500 -0.38 -5.54 -25.92
CA ALA A 500 0.29 -4.25 -25.82
C ALA A 500 1.33 -4.08 -26.93
N LEU A 501 1.42 -2.88 -27.51
CA LEU A 501 2.46 -2.50 -28.47
C LEU A 501 3.32 -1.41 -27.86
N PHE A 502 4.59 -1.35 -28.25
CA PHE A 502 5.56 -0.40 -27.70
C PHE A 502 6.23 0.43 -28.79
N LYS A 503 6.69 1.63 -28.44
CA LYS A 503 7.56 2.45 -29.28
C LYS A 503 8.84 2.80 -28.56
N ASP A 504 9.90 2.98 -29.34
CA ASP A 504 11.21 3.37 -28.83
C ASP A 504 11.25 4.87 -28.58
N VAL A 505 11.55 5.26 -27.34
CA VAL A 505 11.72 6.66 -26.91
C VAL A 505 13.10 6.85 -26.27
N THR A 506 14.07 6.01 -26.66
CA THR A 506 15.45 6.09 -26.20
C THR A 506 16.01 7.47 -26.54
N TYR A 507 16.18 8.28 -25.50
CA TYR A 507 16.66 9.65 -25.62
C TYR A 507 17.88 9.86 -24.71
N PRO A 508 18.87 10.67 -25.12
CA PRO A 508 20.00 11.00 -24.26
C PRO A 508 19.58 12.01 -23.17
N TRP A 509 18.71 11.60 -22.24
CA TRP A 509 18.15 12.41 -21.16
C TRP A 509 19.24 13.27 -20.49
N PRO A 510 19.03 14.58 -20.34
CA PRO A 510 20.06 15.47 -19.81
C PRO A 510 20.42 15.08 -18.38
N SER A 511 21.71 15.16 -18.04
CA SER A 511 22.13 15.13 -16.65
C SER A 511 21.80 16.47 -16.00
N ASN A 512 21.23 16.45 -14.80
CA ASN A 512 21.06 17.67 -14.02
C ASN A 512 22.42 18.18 -13.50
N LEU A 513 22.63 19.49 -13.58
CA LEU A 513 23.87 20.13 -13.09
C LEU A 513 23.79 20.54 -11.61
N ASP A 514 22.63 20.40 -10.99
CA ASP A 514 22.34 20.82 -9.61
C ASP A 514 22.62 19.73 -8.56
N GLY A 515 23.07 18.54 -8.99
CA GLY A 515 23.36 17.39 -8.12
C GLY A 515 22.15 16.57 -7.71
N ILE A 516 20.94 16.92 -8.18
CA ILE A 516 19.73 16.10 -8.01
C ILE A 516 19.72 15.05 -9.14
N PRO A 517 19.57 13.75 -8.82
CA PRO A 517 19.45 12.74 -9.86
C PRO A 517 18.33 13.06 -10.86
N PRO A 518 18.53 12.86 -12.17
CA PRO A 518 17.51 13.15 -13.16
C PRO A 518 16.32 12.19 -12.99
N ARG A 519 15.11 12.68 -13.28
CA ARG A 519 13.88 11.87 -13.23
C ARG A 519 13.97 10.63 -14.13
N LEU A 520 14.48 10.83 -15.34
CA LEU A 520 14.69 9.79 -16.36
C LEU A 520 16.20 9.60 -16.61
N HIS A 521 16.61 8.36 -16.82
CA HIS A 521 18.03 8.00 -16.96
C HIS A 521 18.39 7.57 -18.37
N ARG A 522 19.63 7.88 -18.78
CA ARG A 522 20.22 7.31 -19.99
C ARG A 522 20.46 5.83 -19.80
N VAL A 523 20.20 5.06 -20.87
CA VAL A 523 20.54 3.64 -20.91
C VAL A 523 21.89 3.40 -21.57
N ALA A 524 22.50 2.25 -21.26
CA ALA A 524 23.77 1.85 -21.83
C ALA A 524 23.67 1.64 -23.35
N PRO A 525 24.75 1.80 -24.13
CA PRO A 525 24.76 1.50 -25.55
C PRO A 525 24.22 0.10 -25.85
N GLY A 526 23.28 0.00 -26.79
CA GLY A 526 22.63 -1.26 -27.18
C GLY A 526 21.38 -1.61 -26.36
N GLN A 527 21.04 -0.84 -25.33
CA GLN A 527 19.75 -0.88 -24.66
C GLN A 527 18.77 0.13 -25.27
N ARG A 528 17.47 -0.12 -25.09
CA ARG A 528 16.38 0.77 -25.48
C ARG A 528 15.52 1.09 -24.26
N GLN A 529 14.86 2.24 -24.29
CA GLN A 529 13.76 2.59 -23.39
C GLN A 529 12.49 2.73 -24.19
N LEU A 530 11.50 1.95 -23.81
CA LEU A 530 10.23 1.86 -24.50
C LEU A 530 9.10 2.51 -23.71
N ILE A 531 8.02 2.80 -24.39
CA ILE A 531 6.76 3.22 -23.82
C ILE A 531 5.61 2.59 -24.62
N ALA A 532 4.41 2.53 -24.05
CA ALA A 532 3.24 2.07 -24.78
C ALA A 532 3.03 2.88 -26.08
N PHE A 533 2.78 2.18 -27.19
CA PHE A 533 2.54 2.79 -28.51
C PHE A 533 1.11 3.32 -28.65
N LEU A 534 0.16 2.59 -28.06
CA LEU A 534 -1.24 2.96 -27.84
C LEU A 534 -1.59 2.61 -26.38
N PRO A 535 -2.67 3.17 -25.80
CA PRO A 535 -2.99 2.95 -24.40
C PRO A 535 -3.00 1.46 -24.01
N ALA A 536 -2.17 1.11 -23.03
CA ALA A 536 -1.94 -0.28 -22.64
C ALA A 536 -2.92 -0.72 -21.56
N ALA A 537 -3.88 -1.59 -21.93
CA ALA A 537 -4.91 -2.06 -21.00
C ALA A 537 -4.37 -2.81 -19.78
N ILE A 538 -3.13 -3.32 -19.79
CA ILE A 538 -2.48 -3.99 -18.65
C ILE A 538 -2.30 -3.07 -17.43
N ASN A 539 -2.16 -1.76 -17.66
CA ASN A 539 -1.98 -0.73 -16.64
C ASN A 539 -3.36 -0.14 -16.24
N GLY A 540 -4.22 -1.00 -15.71
CA GLY A 540 -5.58 -0.66 -15.28
C GLY A 540 -5.88 -1.06 -13.83
N VAL A 541 -7.13 -0.93 -13.38
CA VAL A 541 -7.51 -1.15 -11.97
C VAL A 541 -8.43 -2.36 -11.81
N VAL A 542 -8.03 -3.29 -10.93
CA VAL A 542 -8.85 -4.45 -10.52
C VAL A 542 -9.79 -4.06 -9.38
N ILE A 543 -11.10 -4.22 -9.60
CA ILE A 543 -12.17 -3.96 -8.63
C ILE A 543 -13.10 -5.18 -8.58
N GLY A 544 -12.79 -6.14 -7.71
CA GLY A 544 -13.58 -7.38 -7.59
C GLY A 544 -13.63 -8.14 -8.93
N SER A 545 -14.83 -8.30 -9.48
CA SER A 545 -15.07 -8.91 -10.81
C SER A 545 -15.02 -7.92 -11.98
N ASP A 546 -14.71 -6.65 -11.75
CA ASP A 546 -14.65 -5.61 -12.76
C ASP A 546 -13.21 -5.13 -12.97
N TYR A 547 -12.94 -4.66 -14.18
CA TYR A 547 -11.64 -4.15 -14.58
C TYR A 547 -11.77 -2.79 -15.26
N LEU A 548 -11.10 -1.77 -14.73
CA LEU A 548 -11.01 -0.47 -15.36
C LEU A 548 -9.77 -0.44 -16.24
N ALA A 549 -9.97 -0.50 -17.56
CA ALA A 549 -8.88 -0.54 -18.54
C ALA A 549 -8.73 0.82 -19.23
N ALA A 550 -7.49 1.16 -19.58
CA ALA A 550 -7.24 2.18 -20.59
C ALA A 550 -7.91 1.79 -21.91
N LYS A 551 -8.61 2.74 -22.54
CA LYS A 551 -9.23 2.51 -23.86
C LYS A 551 -8.13 2.39 -24.91
N PRO A 552 -7.94 1.24 -25.58
CA PRO A 552 -6.80 1.01 -26.47
C PRO A 552 -6.78 1.89 -27.72
N TRP A 553 -7.96 2.35 -28.18
CA TRP A 553 -8.11 3.16 -29.40
C TRP A 553 -7.41 2.52 -30.61
N GLY A 554 -7.61 1.22 -30.82
CA GLY A 554 -7.03 0.43 -31.88
C GLY A 554 -7.72 0.62 -33.24
N PRO A 555 -7.29 -0.15 -34.26
CA PRO A 555 -7.86 -0.07 -35.61
C PRO A 555 -9.32 -0.53 -35.65
N ILE A 556 -10.17 0.21 -36.36
CA ILE A 556 -11.56 -0.20 -36.64
C ILE A 556 -11.60 -1.12 -37.87
N VAL A 557 -11.92 -2.38 -37.66
CA VAL A 557 -12.11 -3.41 -38.71
C VAL A 557 -13.52 -3.94 -38.58
N ASP A 558 -14.29 -3.91 -39.68
CA ASP A 558 -15.69 -4.34 -39.71
C ASP A 558 -16.53 -3.71 -38.57
N ASP A 559 -16.39 -2.38 -38.40
CA ASP A 559 -17.06 -1.55 -37.39
C ASP A 559 -16.70 -1.88 -35.92
N GLN A 560 -15.60 -2.61 -35.68
CA GLN A 560 -15.14 -2.97 -34.33
C GLN A 560 -13.67 -2.59 -34.10
N ASP A 561 -13.36 -2.10 -32.89
CA ASP A 561 -11.99 -1.95 -32.43
C ASP A 561 -11.43 -3.32 -32.04
N ILE A 562 -10.51 -3.83 -32.86
CA ILE A 562 -9.96 -5.19 -32.70
C ILE A 562 -9.09 -5.35 -31.45
N PHE A 563 -8.58 -4.24 -30.87
CA PHE A 563 -7.82 -4.29 -29.63
C PHE A 563 -8.74 -4.26 -28.42
N GLU A 564 -9.83 -3.50 -28.46
CA GLU A 564 -10.87 -3.59 -27.42
C GLU A 564 -11.45 -5.00 -27.31
N GLU A 565 -11.76 -5.64 -28.44
CA GLU A 565 -12.26 -7.02 -28.46
C GLU A 565 -11.24 -7.97 -27.82
N ALA A 566 -9.97 -7.89 -28.23
CA ALA A 566 -8.91 -8.73 -27.66
C ALA A 566 -8.70 -8.51 -26.15
N VAL A 567 -8.80 -7.26 -25.67
CA VAL A 567 -8.74 -6.96 -24.24
C VAL A 567 -9.94 -7.59 -23.51
N ARG A 568 -11.16 -7.43 -24.04
CA ARG A 568 -12.37 -8.05 -23.45
C ARG A 568 -12.25 -9.57 -23.38
N ASP A 569 -11.72 -10.20 -24.41
CA ASP A 569 -11.53 -11.65 -24.45
C ASP A 569 -10.53 -12.12 -23.39
N VAL A 570 -9.40 -11.42 -23.21
CA VAL A 570 -8.36 -11.81 -22.26
C VAL A 570 -8.85 -11.65 -20.82
N TYR A 571 -9.43 -10.51 -20.45
CA TYR A 571 -9.97 -10.32 -19.09
C TYR A 571 -11.25 -11.14 -18.86
N GLY A 572 -12.01 -11.42 -19.91
CA GLY A 572 -13.17 -12.33 -19.87
C GLY A 572 -12.79 -13.77 -19.51
N GLN A 573 -11.57 -14.23 -19.83
CA GLN A 573 -11.06 -15.53 -19.38
C GLN A 573 -10.87 -15.60 -17.86
N ALA A 574 -10.64 -14.47 -17.20
CA ALA A 574 -10.64 -14.33 -15.74
C ALA A 574 -12.06 -14.12 -15.15
N GLY A 575 -13.09 -14.13 -15.99
CA GLY A 575 -14.46 -13.82 -15.58
C GLY A 575 -14.69 -12.34 -15.27
N MET A 576 -13.81 -11.45 -15.75
CA MET A 576 -13.87 -10.03 -15.44
C MET A 576 -14.66 -9.23 -16.48
N LYS A 577 -15.40 -8.22 -16.03
CA LYS A 577 -16.08 -7.24 -16.90
C LYS A 577 -15.20 -6.00 -17.09
N VAL A 578 -14.85 -5.70 -18.34
CA VAL A 578 -13.98 -4.56 -18.69
C VAL A 578 -14.80 -3.28 -18.91
N HIS A 579 -14.40 -2.21 -18.25
CA HIS A 579 -14.87 -0.84 -18.45
C HIS A 579 -13.72 -0.01 -18.99
N PHE A 580 -13.88 0.56 -20.17
CA PHE A 580 -12.83 1.37 -20.79
C PHE A 580 -12.93 2.83 -20.36
N VAL A 581 -11.82 3.39 -19.90
CA VAL A 581 -11.66 4.81 -19.56
C VAL A 581 -10.77 5.44 -20.62
N ASP A 582 -11.22 6.56 -21.20
CA ASP A 582 -10.40 7.33 -22.13
C ASP A 582 -9.39 8.18 -21.36
N ASP A 583 -8.14 7.72 -21.36
CA ASP A 583 -7.01 8.37 -20.73
C ASP A 583 -5.99 8.92 -21.74
N PHE A 584 -6.23 8.76 -23.05
CA PHE A 584 -5.26 8.99 -24.11
C PHE A 584 -4.55 10.34 -23.97
N MET A 585 -5.32 11.44 -23.84
CA MET A 585 -4.78 12.80 -23.74
C MET A 585 -4.44 13.24 -22.32
N SER A 586 -4.84 12.47 -21.31
CA SER A 586 -4.57 12.79 -19.90
C SER A 586 -3.27 12.15 -19.41
N HIS A 587 -3.08 10.84 -19.66
CA HIS A 587 -2.02 10.02 -19.09
C HIS A 587 -1.16 9.38 -20.20
N HIS A 588 -1.75 8.75 -21.22
CA HIS A 588 -1.01 7.97 -22.21
C HIS A 588 0.09 8.78 -22.92
N VAL A 589 -0.25 9.98 -23.40
CA VAL A 589 0.72 10.90 -24.05
C VAL A 589 1.79 11.46 -23.10
N ASN A 590 1.66 11.22 -21.79
CA ASN A 590 2.64 11.51 -20.75
C ASN A 590 3.30 10.25 -20.15
N GLY A 591 2.97 9.06 -20.66
CA GLY A 591 3.68 7.83 -20.39
C GLY A 591 3.12 6.93 -19.30
N GLY A 592 1.87 7.12 -18.91
CA GLY A 592 1.17 6.19 -18.01
C GLY A 592 -0.27 5.99 -18.46
N GLU A 593 -1.02 5.13 -17.79
CA GLU A 593 -2.40 4.83 -18.14
C GLU A 593 -3.31 4.99 -16.91
N VAL A 594 -4.53 4.44 -16.97
CA VAL A 594 -5.53 4.49 -15.89
C VAL A 594 -4.95 4.13 -14.52
N HIS A 595 -4.13 3.08 -14.42
CA HIS A 595 -3.53 2.69 -13.13
C HIS A 595 -2.59 3.76 -12.61
N CYS A 596 -1.66 4.28 -13.42
CA CYS A 596 -0.77 5.38 -13.02
C CYS A 596 -1.53 6.64 -12.54
N GLY A 597 -2.67 6.94 -13.17
CA GLY A 597 -3.54 8.07 -12.84
C GLY A 597 -4.44 7.86 -11.62
N THR A 598 -4.50 6.65 -11.07
CA THR A 598 -5.37 6.28 -9.96
C THR A 598 -4.59 5.60 -8.83
N ASN A 599 -5.24 5.34 -7.71
CA ASN A 599 -4.74 4.45 -6.65
C ASN A 599 -5.96 3.86 -5.92
N THR A 600 -5.79 2.86 -5.06
CA THR A 600 -6.90 2.22 -4.35
C THR A 600 -6.67 2.13 -2.85
N LEU A 601 -7.66 2.55 -2.07
CA LEU A 601 -7.72 2.22 -0.65
C LEU A 601 -8.54 0.95 -0.50
N ARG A 602 -7.89 -0.12 -0.03
CA ARG A 602 -8.50 -1.44 0.14
C ARG A 602 -8.83 -1.71 1.60
N ASP A 603 -9.57 -2.78 1.82
CA ASP A 603 -10.00 -3.20 3.15
C ASP A 603 -8.81 -3.56 4.04
N ALA A 604 -8.74 -2.90 5.19
CA ALA A 604 -7.67 -3.04 6.16
C ALA A 604 -7.99 -4.07 7.26
N THR A 605 -9.20 -4.64 7.31
CA THR A 605 -9.60 -5.60 8.35
C THR A 605 -9.07 -7.01 8.07
N VAL A 606 -7.76 -7.15 8.03
CA VAL A 606 -7.05 -8.40 7.71
C VAL A 606 -6.38 -8.97 8.95
N GLU A 607 -6.56 -10.27 9.20
CA GLU A 607 -5.91 -11.00 10.29
C GLU A 607 -4.55 -11.53 9.86
N TRP A 608 -3.52 -10.67 9.86
CA TRP A 608 -2.20 -11.08 9.35
C TRP A 608 -1.53 -12.19 10.19
N TRP A 609 -1.98 -12.36 11.42
CA TRP A 609 -1.46 -13.33 12.38
C TRP A 609 -2.09 -14.72 12.27
N SER A 610 -2.97 -14.94 11.28
CA SER A 610 -3.71 -16.20 11.07
C SER A 610 -3.15 -17.09 9.95
#